data_AF-A0A7X5ZX41-F1
#
_entry.id   AF-A0A7X5ZX41-F1
#
_cell.length_a   1.000
_cell.length_b   1.000
_cell.length_c   1.000
_cell.angle_alpha   90.00
_cell.angle_beta   90.00
_cell.angle_gamma   90.00
#
_symmetry.space_group_name_H-M   'P 1'
#
loop_
_entity.id
_entity.type
_entity.pdbx_description
1 polymer ?
#
loop_
_entity_poly.entity_id
_entity_poly.type
_entity_poly.pdbx_seq_one_letter_code
_entity_poly.pdbx_strand_id
1 'polypeptide(L)'
;MKTGLWYLPRRGGGAVAAMLLLVGAHPALAQAQAEAAVPAAERRVAITFDDLPYVHASAQGEAGGNRAAADANRAIVAALKRQRVPATGFVTEQHVRALGDAGPALLREWNQGLLELGNHGASHADSNGLDIDGIGREVIGGEATIRPMVEAAGRKLRFFRFPYNHVGDTAEKRQAAEALLARHGYRLAAATIDTSDYVFDQAYERALKGADDWMRRRIEEAYLAHSRTQIAYYAALDRAALGYEPPAILLLHLNRLNAATMDRLLRLIRQQDYRFVSLDEAQSDPAYREAPRIATKYGPMWGYRWAKERQVKVDGSKEQEPPEWVARYAEGK
;
A
#
# COMPACT_ATOMS: atom_id res chain seq x y z
N MET A 1 -24.35 -37.99 -0.22
CA MET A 1 -25.58 -37.95 -1.04
C MET A 1 -25.17 -37.38 -2.39
N LYS A 2 -24.85 -38.16 -3.45
CA LYS A 2 -25.76 -38.85 -4.41
C LYS A 2 -27.01 -37.99 -4.66
N THR A 3 -27.29 -37.43 -5.84
CA THR A 3 -27.49 -37.99 -7.20
C THR A 3 -27.48 -36.81 -8.22
N GLY A 4 -27.42 -36.92 -9.54
CA GLY A 4 -27.76 -38.02 -10.44
C GLY A 4 -27.37 -37.76 -11.90
N LEU A 5 -27.45 -38.87 -12.62
CA LEU A 5 -27.07 -39.18 -13.99
C LEU A 5 -28.22 -38.88 -14.96
N TRP A 6 -27.94 -38.55 -16.23
CA TRP A 6 -28.83 -38.85 -17.37
C TRP A 6 -28.01 -39.33 -18.57
N TYR A 7 -28.50 -40.40 -19.21
CA TYR A 7 -27.86 -41.20 -20.25
C TYR A 7 -28.82 -41.33 -21.46
N LEU A 8 -28.37 -40.88 -22.65
CA LEU A 8 -28.45 -41.48 -24.03
C LEU A 8 -29.81 -41.97 -24.65
N PRO A 9 -30.00 -41.97 -26.01
CA PRO A 9 -29.29 -42.89 -26.92
C PRO A 9 -29.02 -42.50 -28.42
N ARG A 10 -27.91 -43.09 -28.92
CA ARG A 10 -27.54 -43.75 -30.21
C ARG A 10 -28.18 -43.48 -31.62
N ARG A 11 -27.23 -43.36 -32.57
CA ARG A 11 -26.95 -44.08 -33.86
C ARG A 11 -27.69 -43.77 -35.19
N GLY A 12 -26.83 -43.67 -36.23
CA GLY A 12 -27.07 -43.85 -37.68
C GLY A 12 -26.11 -42.91 -38.43
N GLY A 13 -25.14 -43.30 -39.28
CA GLY A 13 -25.13 -44.35 -40.29
C GLY A 13 -25.20 -43.66 -41.67
N GLY A 14 -24.09 -43.52 -42.38
CA GLY A 14 -24.09 -42.94 -43.73
C GLY A 14 -22.68 -42.67 -44.26
N ALA A 15 -22.13 -43.61 -45.03
CA ALA A 15 -20.94 -43.43 -45.84
C ALA A 15 -21.34 -42.84 -47.21
N VAL A 16 -20.58 -41.86 -47.71
CA VAL A 16 -20.57 -41.48 -49.14
C VAL A 16 -19.13 -41.28 -49.58
N ALA A 17 -18.80 -41.89 -50.71
CA ALA A 17 -17.47 -42.00 -51.27
C ALA A 17 -17.08 -40.81 -52.16
N ALA A 18 -15.77 -40.57 -52.18
CA ALA A 18 -14.92 -40.14 -53.30
C ALA A 18 -15.20 -38.81 -54.04
N MET A 19 -14.25 -37.88 -53.89
CA MET A 19 -13.69 -37.18 -55.05
C MET A 19 -12.24 -36.78 -54.76
N LEU A 20 -11.29 -37.52 -55.36
CA LEU A 20 -9.87 -37.18 -55.38
C LEU A 20 -9.66 -36.09 -56.43
N LEU A 21 -9.52 -34.85 -55.98
CA LEU A 21 -8.95 -33.76 -56.78
C LEU A 21 -7.50 -33.57 -56.35
N LEU A 22 -6.58 -33.98 -57.22
CA LEU A 22 -5.15 -33.64 -57.15
C LEU A 22 -4.99 -32.13 -57.38
N VAL A 23 -5.00 -31.36 -56.30
CA VAL A 23 -4.54 -29.97 -56.31
C VAL A 23 -3.04 -29.99 -55.99
N GLY A 24 -2.24 -29.46 -56.91
CA GLY A 24 -0.79 -29.39 -56.79
C GLY A 24 -0.37 -28.72 -55.48
N ALA A 25 0.50 -29.39 -54.73
CA ALA A 25 1.10 -28.85 -53.52
C ALA A 25 2.08 -27.73 -53.88
N HIS A 26 1.62 -26.49 -53.82
CA HIS A 26 2.53 -25.35 -53.62
C HIS A 26 3.02 -25.40 -52.16
N PRO A 27 4.33 -25.26 -51.90
CA PRO A 27 4.81 -25.10 -50.53
C PRO A 27 4.37 -23.72 -50.07
N ALA A 28 3.23 -23.64 -49.39
CA ALA A 28 2.89 -22.46 -48.60
C ALA A 28 3.92 -22.38 -47.47
N LEU A 29 4.88 -21.47 -47.61
CA LEU A 29 5.73 -21.03 -46.52
C LEU A 29 4.82 -20.45 -45.43
N ALA A 30 4.45 -21.28 -44.47
CA ALA A 30 3.87 -20.82 -43.22
C ALA A 30 4.95 -20.02 -42.49
N GLN A 31 5.01 -18.71 -42.75
CA GLN A 31 5.69 -17.78 -41.88
C GLN A 31 4.96 -17.82 -40.54
N ALA A 32 5.50 -18.61 -39.61
CA ALA A 32 5.19 -18.47 -38.21
C ALA A 32 5.61 -17.04 -37.81
N GLN A 33 4.64 -16.13 -37.76
CA GLN A 33 4.80 -14.87 -37.07
C GLN A 33 5.00 -15.23 -35.59
N ALA A 34 6.25 -15.25 -35.15
CA ALA A 34 6.54 -15.18 -33.74
C ALA A 34 5.92 -13.86 -33.25
N GLU A 35 4.81 -13.94 -32.52
CA GLU A 35 4.31 -12.83 -31.72
C GLU A 35 5.49 -12.39 -30.85
N ALA A 36 6.06 -11.23 -31.16
CA ALA A 36 7.04 -10.61 -30.31
C ALA A 36 6.35 -10.40 -28.96
N ALA A 37 6.77 -11.14 -27.94
CA ALA A 37 6.28 -10.96 -26.58
C ALA A 37 6.49 -9.49 -26.22
N VAL A 38 5.39 -8.76 -26.02
CA VAL A 38 5.44 -7.40 -25.48
C VAL A 38 6.23 -7.52 -24.18
N PRO A 39 7.35 -6.80 -24.02
CA PRO A 39 8.10 -6.84 -22.77
C PRO A 39 7.11 -6.57 -21.64
N ALA A 40 7.00 -7.49 -20.69
CA ALA A 40 6.18 -7.27 -19.51
C ALA A 40 6.62 -5.94 -18.89
N ALA A 41 5.68 -5.00 -18.74
CA ALA A 41 5.99 -3.70 -18.17
C ALA A 41 6.70 -3.90 -16.81
N GLU A 42 7.82 -3.19 -16.61
CA GLU A 42 8.59 -3.27 -15.37
C GLU A 42 7.67 -2.97 -14.18
N ARG A 43 7.60 -3.89 -13.21
CA ARG A 43 6.79 -3.71 -12.00
C ARG A 43 7.45 -2.63 -11.15
N ARG A 44 6.68 -1.63 -10.72
CA ARG A 44 7.17 -0.47 -9.98
C ARG A 44 6.42 -0.36 -8.66
N VAL A 45 7.12 0.09 -7.61
CA VAL A 45 6.52 0.30 -6.29
C VAL A 45 7.09 1.52 -5.60
N ALA A 46 6.21 2.36 -5.05
CA ALA A 46 6.56 3.42 -4.12
C ALA A 46 6.41 2.92 -2.68
N ILE A 47 7.40 3.22 -1.83
CA ILE A 47 7.35 2.92 -0.40
C ILE A 47 6.86 4.14 0.35
N THR A 48 5.82 3.97 1.15
CA THR A 48 5.25 5.06 1.96
C THR A 48 5.15 4.64 3.42
N PHE A 49 5.30 5.62 4.31
CA PHE A 49 5.21 5.43 5.75
C PHE A 49 4.18 6.40 6.30
N ASP A 50 3.14 5.90 6.95
CA ASP A 50 2.19 6.70 7.69
C ASP A 50 2.64 6.84 9.16
N ASP A 51 2.04 7.80 9.86
CA ASP A 51 2.29 8.12 11.27
C ASP A 51 3.71 8.52 11.66
N LEU A 52 4.43 9.20 10.77
CA LEU A 52 5.66 9.86 11.17
C LEU A 52 5.39 10.92 12.27
N PRO A 53 6.36 11.16 13.17
CA PRO A 53 7.71 10.59 13.18
C PRO A 53 7.81 9.19 13.81
N TYR A 54 6.76 8.70 14.47
CA TYR A 54 6.71 7.38 15.10
C TYR A 54 5.27 7.07 15.52
N VAL A 55 4.76 5.88 15.17
CA VAL A 55 3.33 5.54 15.36
C VAL A 55 2.90 5.57 16.83
N HIS A 56 3.78 5.20 17.75
CA HIS A 56 3.47 5.18 19.18
C HIS A 56 3.89 6.45 19.94
N ALA A 57 4.25 7.53 19.23
CA ALA A 57 4.73 8.76 19.85
C ALA A 57 3.77 9.36 20.88
N SER A 58 2.45 9.23 20.64
CA SER A 58 1.40 9.78 21.49
C SER A 58 0.86 8.78 22.53
N ALA A 59 1.33 7.54 22.53
CA ALA A 59 0.86 6.49 23.44
C ALA A 59 1.43 6.70 24.86
N GLN A 60 0.54 6.83 25.85
CA GLN A 60 0.96 6.96 27.25
C GLN A 60 1.54 5.65 27.78
N GLY A 61 2.66 5.73 28.51
CA GLY A 61 3.25 4.57 29.22
C GLY A 61 4.18 3.69 28.37
N GLU A 62 4.49 4.08 27.14
CA GLU A 62 5.50 3.37 26.35
C GLU A 62 6.92 3.68 26.82
N ALA A 63 7.60 2.66 27.33
CA ALA A 63 8.97 2.76 27.79
C ALA A 63 9.90 3.16 26.63
N GLY A 64 10.44 4.38 26.71
CA GLY A 64 11.51 4.84 25.83
C GLY A 64 11.09 5.65 24.61
N GLY A 65 9.84 6.14 24.52
CA GLY A 65 9.24 6.88 23.38
C GLY A 65 10.22 7.60 22.45
N ASN A 66 10.98 8.60 22.92
CA ASN A 66 11.94 9.34 22.09
C ASN A 66 13.12 8.47 21.59
N ARG A 67 13.66 7.58 22.43
CA ARG A 67 14.74 6.68 22.05
C ARG A 67 14.25 5.61 21.07
N ALA A 68 13.09 5.01 21.33
CA ALA A 68 12.47 4.04 20.44
C ALA A 68 12.18 4.66 19.07
N ALA A 69 11.59 5.87 19.04
CA ALA A 69 11.38 6.65 17.83
C ALA A 69 12.70 6.91 17.07
N ALA A 70 13.73 7.39 17.77
CA ALA A 70 15.04 7.67 17.17
C ALA A 70 15.72 6.39 16.63
N ASP A 71 15.64 5.27 17.35
CA ASP A 71 16.22 4.00 16.94
C ASP A 71 15.48 3.42 15.72
N ALA A 72 14.15 3.46 15.72
CA ALA A 72 13.32 3.01 14.60
C ALA A 72 13.56 3.87 13.36
N ASN A 73 13.53 5.20 13.51
CA ASN A 73 13.79 6.16 12.43
C ASN A 73 15.17 5.93 11.80
N ARG A 74 16.22 5.83 12.63
CA ARG A 74 17.58 5.60 12.17
C ARG A 74 17.71 4.29 11.38
N ALA A 75 17.11 3.20 11.87
CA ALA A 75 17.17 1.90 11.20
C ALA A 75 16.47 1.93 9.83
N ILE A 76 15.27 2.49 9.76
CA ILE A 76 14.48 2.61 8.51
C ILE A 76 15.21 3.50 7.51
N VAL A 77 15.59 4.72 7.90
CA VAL A 77 16.29 5.67 7.02
C VAL A 77 17.62 5.09 6.53
N ALA A 78 18.38 4.41 7.39
CA ALA A 78 19.64 3.77 6.99
C ALA A 78 19.42 2.65 5.95
N ALA A 79 18.37 1.84 6.11
CA ALA A 79 18.01 0.81 5.13
C ALA A 79 17.60 1.41 3.79
N LEU A 80 16.72 2.42 3.80
CA LEU A 80 16.28 3.13 2.60
C LEU A 80 17.47 3.77 1.85
N LYS A 81 18.35 4.47 2.57
CA LYS A 81 19.55 5.11 1.99
C LYS A 81 20.53 4.08 1.41
N ARG A 82 20.88 3.04 2.17
CA ARG A 82 21.79 1.98 1.70
C ARG A 82 21.27 1.30 0.44
N GLN A 83 19.97 1.06 0.38
CA GLN A 83 19.33 0.40 -0.74
C GLN A 83 18.85 1.37 -1.83
N ARG A 84 19.12 2.68 -1.70
CA ARG A 84 18.73 3.76 -2.63
C ARG A 84 17.24 3.73 -2.98
N VAL A 85 16.39 3.53 -1.98
CA VAL A 85 14.93 3.44 -2.11
C VAL A 85 14.32 4.82 -1.85
N PRO A 86 13.63 5.44 -2.84
CA PRO A 86 12.79 6.60 -2.58
C PRO A 86 11.63 6.24 -1.66
N ALA A 87 11.28 7.13 -0.73
CA ALA A 87 10.13 6.93 0.14
C ALA A 87 9.48 8.25 0.55
N THR A 88 8.18 8.22 0.79
CA THR A 88 7.42 9.35 1.33
C THR A 88 6.91 9.01 2.74
N GLY A 89 7.20 9.87 3.70
CA GLY A 89 6.69 9.76 5.07
C GLY A 89 5.57 10.76 5.35
N PHE A 90 4.37 10.28 5.66
CA PHE A 90 3.20 11.07 6.02
C PHE A 90 3.22 11.36 7.52
N VAL A 91 3.22 12.65 7.86
CA VAL A 91 3.42 13.13 9.24
C VAL A 91 2.11 13.45 9.91
N THR A 92 1.94 12.93 11.12
CA THR A 92 0.85 13.28 12.04
C THR A 92 1.39 14.31 13.03
N GLU A 93 0.89 15.56 12.99
CA GLU A 93 1.47 16.66 13.80
C GLU A 93 1.42 16.36 15.32
N GLN A 94 0.38 15.68 15.80
CA GLN A 94 0.30 15.26 17.20
C GLN A 94 1.50 14.37 17.62
N HIS A 95 1.97 13.49 16.73
CA HIS A 95 3.14 12.65 17.01
C HIS A 95 4.41 13.48 17.08
N VAL A 96 4.53 14.50 16.22
CA VAL A 96 5.63 15.47 16.30
C VAL A 96 5.65 16.17 17.66
N ARG A 97 4.50 16.71 18.08
CA ARG A 97 4.38 17.43 19.37
C ARG A 97 4.67 16.52 20.55
N ALA A 98 4.20 15.28 20.52
CA ALA A 98 4.42 14.32 21.61
C ALA A 98 5.90 14.00 21.84
N LEU A 99 6.73 14.06 20.80
CA LEU A 99 8.18 13.84 20.88
C LEU A 99 8.98 15.09 21.29
N GLY A 100 8.33 16.26 21.42
CA GLY A 100 8.98 17.53 21.70
C GLY A 100 10.04 17.87 20.65
N ASP A 101 11.22 18.34 21.10
CA ASP A 101 12.33 18.74 20.21
C ASP A 101 12.84 17.59 19.32
N ALA A 102 12.66 16.34 19.73
CA ALA A 102 13.04 15.18 18.93
C ALA A 102 12.18 15.03 17.67
N GLY A 103 10.90 15.43 17.72
CA GLY A 103 9.96 15.28 16.60
C GLY A 103 10.47 15.95 15.32
N PRO A 104 10.65 17.28 15.30
CA PRO A 104 11.20 17.98 14.14
C PRO A 104 12.60 17.49 13.75
N ALA A 105 13.43 17.08 14.71
CA ALA A 105 14.78 16.58 14.42
C ALA A 105 14.76 15.29 13.60
N LEU A 106 13.87 14.35 13.91
CA LEU A 106 13.71 13.10 13.15
C LEU A 106 13.18 13.36 11.73
N LEU A 107 12.24 14.31 11.58
CA LEU A 107 11.66 14.65 10.27
C LEU A 107 12.64 15.29 9.29
N ARG A 108 13.67 16.01 9.78
CA ARG A 108 14.72 16.57 8.91
C ARG A 108 15.40 15.48 8.08
N GLU A 109 15.52 14.26 8.61
CA GLU A 109 16.12 13.15 7.85
C GLU A 109 15.28 12.72 6.65
N TRP A 110 13.96 12.89 6.72
CA TRP A 110 12.99 12.56 5.68
C TRP A 110 12.82 13.68 4.65
N ASN A 111 13.30 14.89 4.91
CA ASN A 111 13.18 16.04 3.99
C ASN A 111 14.41 16.23 3.08
N GLN A 112 15.20 15.18 2.83
CA GLN A 112 16.46 15.26 2.07
C GLN A 112 16.63 14.06 1.12
N GLY A 113 17.38 14.27 0.04
CA GLY A 113 17.69 13.23 -0.95
C GLY A 113 16.42 12.58 -1.53
N LEU A 114 16.39 11.25 -1.57
CA LEU A 114 15.28 10.45 -2.11
C LEU A 114 14.07 10.32 -1.16
N LEU A 115 14.17 10.89 0.05
CA LEU A 115 13.07 10.90 1.01
C LEU A 115 12.28 12.20 0.88
N GLU A 116 10.98 12.12 1.14
CA GLU A 116 10.07 13.26 1.12
C GLU A 116 9.03 13.19 2.25
N LEU A 117 8.55 14.35 2.69
CA LEU A 117 7.46 14.47 3.67
C LEU A 117 6.11 14.64 2.97
N GLY A 118 5.09 14.00 3.52
CA GLY A 118 3.67 14.20 3.24
C GLY A 118 2.91 14.58 4.51
N ASN A 119 1.67 15.05 4.37
CA ASN A 119 0.81 15.45 5.48
C ASN A 119 -0.21 14.33 5.78
N HIS A 120 -0.34 13.95 7.06
CA HIS A 120 -1.29 12.94 7.55
C HIS A 120 -2.36 13.52 8.49
N GLY A 121 -2.47 14.84 8.55
CA GLY A 121 -3.39 15.55 9.43
C GLY A 121 -2.77 15.93 10.77
N ALA A 122 -3.59 16.55 11.60
CA ALA A 122 -3.16 17.16 12.85
C ALA A 122 -3.18 16.18 14.02
N SER A 123 -4.17 15.28 14.05
CA SER A 123 -4.47 14.42 15.20
C SER A 123 -4.75 12.96 14.83
N HIS A 124 -4.55 12.58 13.56
CA HIS A 124 -4.92 11.27 13.02
C HIS A 124 -6.43 10.99 13.13
N ALA A 125 -7.27 12.05 13.04
CA ALA A 125 -8.72 11.90 13.13
C ALA A 125 -9.31 11.20 11.89
N ASP A 126 -10.32 10.36 12.13
CA ASP A 126 -11.10 9.74 11.05
C ASP A 126 -11.98 10.78 10.35
N SER A 127 -11.69 11.07 9.08
CA SER A 127 -12.43 12.01 8.24
C SER A 127 -13.92 11.66 8.08
N ASN A 128 -14.29 10.37 8.22
CA ASN A 128 -15.69 9.97 8.16
C ASN A 128 -16.49 10.53 9.35
N GLY A 129 -15.86 10.69 10.51
CA GLY A 129 -16.48 11.29 11.70
C GLY A 129 -16.49 12.82 11.71
N LEU A 130 -15.91 13.47 10.70
CA LEU A 130 -15.76 14.92 10.64
C LEU A 130 -16.68 15.54 9.57
N ASP A 131 -17.04 16.80 9.79
CA ASP A 131 -17.55 17.69 8.75
C ASP A 131 -16.39 18.30 7.95
N ILE A 132 -16.71 19.05 6.89
CA ILE A 132 -15.67 19.62 6.01
C ILE A 132 -14.76 20.63 6.74
N ASP A 133 -15.30 21.35 7.72
CA ASP A 133 -14.52 22.29 8.53
C ASP A 133 -13.56 21.53 9.46
N GLY A 134 -14.00 20.40 10.03
CA GLY A 134 -13.15 19.48 10.78
C GLY A 134 -12.02 18.91 9.94
N ILE A 135 -12.33 18.44 8.73
CA ILE A 135 -11.31 17.99 7.76
C ILE A 135 -10.33 19.13 7.45
N GLY A 136 -10.81 20.37 7.25
CA GLY A 136 -9.97 21.53 7.02
C GLY A 136 -9.02 21.83 8.19
N ARG A 137 -9.51 21.72 9.44
CA ARG A 137 -8.68 21.86 10.64
C ARG A 137 -7.59 20.80 10.72
N GLU A 138 -7.90 19.55 10.36
CA GLU A 138 -6.90 18.48 10.31
C GLU A 138 -5.83 18.75 9.25
N VAL A 139 -6.23 19.11 8.02
CA VAL A 139 -5.30 19.38 6.92
C VAL A 139 -4.37 20.54 7.27
N ILE A 140 -4.93 21.68 7.69
CA ILE A 140 -4.17 22.90 8.01
C ILE A 140 -3.32 22.72 9.28
N GLY A 141 -3.89 22.10 10.31
CA GLY A 141 -3.17 21.82 11.56
C GLY A 141 -2.01 20.86 11.37
N GLY A 142 -2.12 19.91 10.43
CA GLY A 142 -1.07 18.99 10.03
C GLY A 142 0.14 19.67 9.36
N GLU A 143 0.01 20.93 8.94
CA GLU A 143 1.10 21.67 8.27
C GLU A 143 2.10 22.29 9.23
N ALA A 144 1.74 22.41 10.51
CA ALA A 144 2.38 23.31 11.47
C ALA A 144 3.91 23.13 11.54
N THR A 145 4.39 21.89 11.62
CA THR A 145 5.84 21.61 11.59
C THR A 145 6.38 21.44 10.17
N ILE A 146 5.66 20.70 9.31
CA ILE A 146 6.23 20.17 8.06
C ILE A 146 6.24 21.19 6.91
N ARG A 147 5.25 22.08 6.81
CA ARG A 147 5.20 23.07 5.73
C ARG A 147 6.41 24.02 5.77
N PRO A 148 6.71 24.72 6.87
CA PRO A 148 7.89 25.58 6.92
C PRO A 148 9.19 24.78 6.73
N MET A 149 9.27 23.55 7.23
CA MET A 149 10.44 22.69 7.03
C MET A 149 10.68 22.35 5.55
N VAL A 150 9.63 21.97 4.83
CA VAL A 150 9.69 21.62 3.40
C VAL A 150 9.99 22.84 2.54
N GLU A 151 9.34 23.97 2.82
CA GLU A 151 9.53 25.23 2.09
C GLU A 151 10.93 25.82 2.31
N ALA A 152 11.47 25.77 3.53
CA ALA A 152 12.83 26.22 3.82
C ALA A 152 13.90 25.39 3.08
N ALA A 153 13.59 24.15 2.70
CA ALA A 153 14.44 23.30 1.88
C ALA A 153 14.25 23.51 0.37
N GLY A 154 13.40 24.45 -0.06
CA GLY A 154 13.06 24.67 -1.47
C GLY A 154 12.25 23.52 -2.09
N ARG A 155 11.61 22.70 -1.25
CA ARG A 155 10.84 21.52 -1.66
C ARG A 155 9.33 21.84 -1.64
N LYS A 156 8.52 20.89 -2.11
CA LYS A 156 7.06 21.03 -2.13
C LYS A 156 6.41 19.99 -1.24
N LEU A 157 5.45 20.41 -0.44
CA LEU A 157 4.63 19.51 0.37
C LEU A 157 3.40 19.11 -0.46
N ARG A 158 3.53 18.02 -1.22
CA ARG A 158 2.62 17.74 -2.36
C ARG A 158 1.50 16.76 -2.05
N PHE A 159 1.65 15.96 -1.00
CA PHE A 159 0.80 14.81 -0.77
C PHE A 159 0.13 14.87 0.59
N PHE A 160 -1.15 14.52 0.59
CA PHE A 160 -1.93 14.29 1.79
C PHE A 160 -2.49 12.87 1.74
N ARG A 161 -2.41 12.13 2.85
CA ARG A 161 -3.11 10.86 3.00
C ARG A 161 -4.04 10.96 4.21
N PHE A 162 -5.29 10.55 4.06
CA PHE A 162 -6.22 10.51 5.18
C PHE A 162 -5.91 9.31 6.09
N PRO A 163 -5.96 9.49 7.42
CA PRO A 163 -6.02 8.39 8.38
C PRO A 163 -7.05 7.34 8.01
N TYR A 164 -6.73 6.07 8.31
CA TYR A 164 -7.56 4.90 7.97
C TYR A 164 -7.85 4.74 6.48
N ASN A 165 -7.18 5.52 5.63
CA ASN A 165 -7.47 5.58 4.21
C ASN A 165 -8.94 6.01 3.91
N HIS A 166 -9.58 6.69 4.86
CA HIS A 166 -10.94 7.18 4.77
C HIS A 166 -10.95 8.52 4.02
N VAL A 167 -11.49 8.52 2.80
CA VAL A 167 -11.51 9.70 1.92
C VAL A 167 -12.87 10.44 1.95
N GLY A 168 -13.78 10.03 2.85
CA GLY A 168 -15.17 10.46 2.91
C GLY A 168 -16.16 9.33 2.65
N ASP A 169 -17.17 9.26 3.51
CA ASP A 169 -18.22 8.23 3.53
C ASP A 169 -19.43 8.56 2.63
N THR A 170 -19.53 9.79 2.15
CA THR A 170 -20.48 10.23 1.11
C THR A 170 -19.76 10.81 -0.10
N ALA A 171 -20.44 10.85 -1.26
CA ALA A 171 -19.85 11.41 -2.48
C ALA A 171 -19.56 12.90 -2.32
N GLU A 172 -20.46 13.63 -1.66
CA GLU A 172 -20.36 15.07 -1.38
C GLU A 172 -19.18 15.35 -0.45
N LYS A 173 -19.04 14.58 0.64
CA LYS A 173 -17.92 14.74 1.58
C LYS A 173 -16.58 14.47 0.89
N ARG A 174 -16.49 13.39 0.11
CA ARG A 174 -15.28 13.08 -0.64
C ARG A 174 -14.89 14.20 -1.61
N GLN A 175 -15.83 14.65 -2.44
CA GLN A 175 -15.58 15.74 -3.40
C GLN A 175 -15.17 17.03 -2.70
N ALA A 176 -15.83 17.38 -1.59
CA ALA A 176 -15.47 18.55 -0.79
C ALA A 176 -14.07 18.42 -0.19
N ALA A 177 -13.71 17.25 0.34
CA ALA A 177 -12.38 16.97 0.88
C ALA A 177 -11.30 17.04 -0.21
N GLU A 178 -11.53 16.44 -1.38
CA GLU A 178 -10.63 16.52 -2.54
C GLU A 178 -10.42 17.96 -3.01
N ALA A 179 -11.50 18.74 -3.10
CA ALA A 179 -11.42 20.17 -3.44
C ALA A 179 -10.66 20.98 -2.39
N LEU A 180 -10.85 20.67 -1.11
CA LEU A 180 -10.09 21.28 -0.01
C LEU A 180 -8.60 20.96 -0.13
N LEU A 181 -8.23 19.70 -0.35
CA LEU A 181 -6.83 19.29 -0.55
C LEU A 181 -6.21 20.04 -1.74
N ALA A 182 -6.91 20.09 -2.88
CA ALA A 182 -6.43 20.77 -4.08
C ALA A 182 -6.19 22.28 -3.84
N ARG A 183 -7.08 22.95 -3.10
CA ARG A 183 -6.93 24.37 -2.72
C ARG A 183 -5.69 24.63 -1.86
N HIS A 184 -5.26 23.65 -1.08
CA HIS A 184 -4.05 23.70 -0.26
C HIS A 184 -2.80 23.15 -0.97
N GLY A 185 -2.91 22.82 -2.26
CA GLY A 185 -1.80 22.37 -3.09
C GLY A 185 -1.48 20.88 -2.95
N TYR A 186 -2.36 20.09 -2.32
CA TYR A 186 -2.19 18.66 -2.13
C TYR A 186 -2.82 17.84 -3.26
N ARG A 187 -2.15 16.73 -3.56
CA ARG A 187 -2.75 15.55 -4.19
C ARG A 187 -3.04 14.51 -3.11
N LEU A 188 -4.20 13.87 -3.22
CA LEU A 188 -4.50 12.71 -2.38
C LEU A 188 -3.52 11.58 -2.72
N ALA A 189 -2.90 10.99 -1.71
CA ALA A 189 -1.99 9.87 -1.86
C ALA A 189 -2.73 8.53 -1.77
N ALA A 190 -2.69 7.77 -2.85
CA ALA A 190 -3.22 6.43 -2.95
C ALA A 190 -2.42 5.41 -2.13
N ALA A 191 -3.07 4.30 -1.78
CA ALA A 191 -2.43 3.10 -1.24
C ALA A 191 -3.01 1.88 -1.96
N THR A 192 -2.15 1.00 -2.47
CA THR A 192 -2.57 -0.19 -3.23
C THR A 192 -2.18 -1.50 -2.55
N ILE A 193 -1.21 -1.50 -1.64
CA ILE A 193 -0.79 -2.68 -0.89
C ILE A 193 -0.87 -2.36 0.60
N ASP A 194 -1.63 -3.18 1.33
CA ASP A 194 -1.57 -3.32 2.79
C ASP A 194 -0.77 -4.57 3.16
N THR A 195 -0.01 -4.52 4.24
CA THR A 195 0.62 -5.72 4.83
C THR A 195 0.20 -5.94 6.28
N SER A 196 -0.79 -5.18 6.75
CA SER A 196 -1.31 -5.18 8.12
C SER A 196 -0.21 -5.10 9.16
N ASP A 197 0.84 -4.33 8.87
CA ASP A 197 2.05 -4.24 9.69
C ASP A 197 1.73 -3.78 11.13
N TYR A 198 0.70 -2.96 11.31
CA TYR A 198 0.17 -2.55 12.61
C TYR A 198 -0.28 -3.73 13.50
N VAL A 199 -0.84 -4.80 12.95
CA VAL A 199 -1.24 -6.00 13.72
C VAL A 199 0.00 -6.75 14.20
N PHE A 200 0.98 -6.92 13.32
CA PHE A 200 2.24 -7.57 13.66
C PHE A 200 3.05 -6.72 14.65
N ASP A 201 3.01 -5.39 14.52
CA ASP A 201 3.72 -4.47 15.40
C ASP A 201 3.17 -4.50 16.82
N GLN A 202 1.84 -4.59 17.00
CA GLN A 202 1.23 -4.81 18.33
C GLN A 202 1.76 -6.09 18.99
N ALA A 203 1.82 -7.19 18.23
CA ALA A 203 2.42 -8.44 18.73
C ALA A 203 3.92 -8.27 19.04
N TYR A 204 4.65 -7.53 18.19
CA TYR A 204 6.08 -7.31 18.32
C TYR A 204 6.42 -6.45 19.56
N GLU A 205 5.66 -5.39 19.82
CA GLU A 205 5.80 -4.57 21.02
C GLU A 205 5.47 -5.36 22.29
N ARG A 206 4.51 -6.29 22.24
CA ARG A 206 4.26 -7.21 23.36
C ARG A 206 5.48 -8.11 23.62
N ALA A 207 6.04 -8.72 22.58
CA ALA A 207 7.23 -9.56 22.71
C ALA A 207 8.43 -8.76 23.24
N LEU A 208 8.59 -7.50 22.82
CA LEU A 208 9.59 -6.58 23.36
C LEU A 208 9.39 -6.30 24.86
N LYS A 209 8.16 -6.00 25.29
CA LYS A 209 7.82 -5.78 26.71
C LYS A 209 8.08 -7.03 27.56
N GLY A 210 7.87 -8.21 27.00
CA GLY A 210 8.16 -9.50 27.64
C GLY A 210 9.62 -9.97 27.54
N ALA A 211 10.50 -9.23 26.86
CA ALA A 211 11.86 -9.65 26.52
C ALA A 211 11.92 -11.03 25.82
N ASP A 212 10.91 -11.36 25.01
CA ASP A 212 10.77 -12.65 24.34
C ASP A 212 11.40 -12.62 22.94
N ASP A 213 12.73 -12.80 22.91
CA ASP A 213 13.51 -12.77 21.67
C ASP A 213 13.08 -13.84 20.65
N TRP A 214 12.61 -15.00 21.12
CA TRP A 214 12.11 -16.05 20.23
C TRP A 214 10.83 -15.62 19.54
N MET A 215 9.88 -15.06 20.29
CA MET A 215 8.62 -14.59 19.73
C MET A 215 8.82 -13.41 18.80
N ARG A 216 9.70 -12.46 19.13
CA ARG A 216 10.06 -11.37 18.22
C ARG A 216 10.49 -11.90 16.85
N ARG A 217 11.45 -12.83 16.81
CA ARG A 217 11.92 -13.42 15.55
C ARG A 217 10.81 -14.16 14.82
N ARG A 218 9.97 -14.90 15.55
CA ARG A 218 8.81 -15.60 14.97
C ARG A 218 7.82 -14.63 14.31
N ILE A 219 7.55 -13.49 14.95
CA ILE A 219 6.69 -12.43 14.42
C ILE A 219 7.32 -11.80 13.18
N GLU A 220 8.63 -11.50 13.19
CA GLU A 220 9.35 -10.96 12.03
C GLU A 220 9.25 -11.88 10.81
N GLU A 221 9.46 -13.20 10.98
CA GLU A 221 9.35 -14.16 9.87
C GLU A 221 7.91 -14.25 9.34
N ALA A 222 6.92 -14.26 10.24
CA ALA A 222 5.52 -14.32 9.86
C ALA A 222 5.07 -13.05 9.12
N TYR A 223 5.54 -11.88 9.56
CA TYR A 223 5.29 -10.60 8.91
C TYR A 223 5.85 -10.58 7.48
N LEU A 224 7.10 -11.00 7.30
CA LEU A 224 7.72 -11.06 5.96
C LEU A 224 7.02 -12.08 5.05
N ALA A 225 6.62 -13.24 5.58
CA ALA A 225 5.85 -14.22 4.81
C ALA A 225 4.48 -13.68 4.40
N HIS A 226 3.75 -13.05 5.32
CA HIS A 226 2.47 -12.41 5.05
C HIS A 226 2.61 -11.28 4.03
N SER A 227 3.63 -10.42 4.16
CA SER A 227 3.92 -9.34 3.22
C SER A 227 4.12 -9.85 1.79
N ARG A 228 4.83 -10.97 1.60
CA ARG A 228 4.98 -11.62 0.29
C ARG A 228 3.63 -11.99 -0.33
N THR A 229 2.77 -12.60 0.48
CA THR A 229 1.43 -13.00 0.05
C THR A 229 0.58 -11.78 -0.33
N GLN A 230 0.57 -10.74 0.51
CA GLN A 230 -0.19 -9.53 0.27
C GLN A 230 0.27 -8.78 -0.99
N ILE A 231 1.59 -8.64 -1.19
CA ILE A 231 2.14 -8.02 -2.42
C ILE A 231 1.65 -8.77 -3.68
N ALA A 232 1.66 -10.10 -3.66
CA ALA A 232 1.17 -10.89 -4.80
C ALA A 232 -0.36 -10.78 -4.97
N TYR A 233 -1.10 -10.76 -3.86
CA TYR A 233 -2.56 -10.61 -3.85
C TYR A 233 -2.99 -9.27 -4.46
N TYR A 234 -2.46 -8.16 -3.95
CA TYR A 234 -2.83 -6.82 -4.39
C TYR A 234 -2.44 -6.55 -5.84
N ALA A 235 -1.31 -7.08 -6.30
CA ALA A 235 -0.95 -7.04 -7.72
C ALA A 235 -1.98 -7.79 -8.61
N ALA A 236 -2.51 -8.93 -8.14
CA ALA A 236 -3.55 -9.65 -8.86
C ALA A 236 -4.91 -8.91 -8.81
N LEU A 237 -5.24 -8.28 -7.68
CA LEU A 237 -6.41 -7.43 -7.52
C LEU A 237 -6.38 -6.26 -8.50
N ASP A 238 -5.26 -5.53 -8.56
CA ASP A 238 -5.11 -4.39 -9.46
C ASP A 238 -5.19 -4.80 -10.93
N ARG A 239 -4.55 -5.92 -11.32
CA ARG A 239 -4.69 -6.48 -12.68
C ARG A 239 -6.13 -6.86 -13.00
N ALA A 240 -6.86 -7.47 -12.07
CA ALA A 240 -8.26 -7.79 -12.28
C ALA A 240 -9.11 -6.53 -12.46
N ALA A 241 -8.89 -5.50 -11.63
CA ALA A 241 -9.64 -4.25 -11.66
C ALA A 241 -9.35 -3.40 -12.91
N LEU A 242 -8.08 -3.30 -13.31
CA LEU A 242 -7.62 -2.35 -14.33
C LEU A 242 -7.26 -2.98 -15.68
N GLY A 243 -7.05 -4.30 -15.72
CA GLY A 243 -6.50 -5.02 -16.88
C GLY A 243 -4.97 -5.02 -16.95
N TYR A 244 -4.30 -4.33 -16.03
CA TYR A 244 -2.84 -4.27 -15.89
C TYR A 244 -2.46 -3.92 -14.44
N GLU A 245 -1.18 -4.03 -14.10
CA GLU A 245 -0.65 -3.65 -12.79
C GLU A 245 -0.08 -2.22 -12.84
N PRO A 246 -0.74 -1.21 -12.26
CA PRO A 246 -0.15 0.12 -12.13
C PRO A 246 1.01 0.10 -11.12
N PRO A 247 1.86 1.13 -11.07
CA PRO A 247 2.89 1.25 -10.04
C PRO A 247 2.29 1.14 -8.63
N ALA A 248 2.64 0.07 -7.91
CA ALA A 248 2.09 -0.16 -6.59
C ALA A 248 2.52 0.93 -5.58
N ILE A 249 1.71 1.13 -4.55
CA ILE A 249 2.03 2.02 -3.43
C ILE A 249 1.85 1.23 -2.15
N LEU A 250 2.98 0.84 -1.55
CA LEU A 250 3.02 0.09 -0.31
C LEU A 250 2.89 1.07 0.88
N LEU A 251 1.88 0.85 1.70
CA LEU A 251 1.67 1.56 2.95
C LEU A 251 2.32 0.76 4.09
N LEU A 252 3.17 1.43 4.86
CA LEU A 252 3.80 0.94 6.09
C LEU A 252 3.65 2.00 7.18
N HIS A 253 4.03 1.67 8.42
CA HIS A 253 4.12 2.63 9.52
C HIS A 253 5.56 2.73 10.04
N LEU A 254 5.94 3.89 10.58
CA LEU A 254 7.24 4.04 11.24
C LEU A 254 7.16 3.44 12.66
N ASN A 255 7.46 2.14 12.77
CA ASN A 255 7.41 1.35 14.00
C ASN A 255 8.66 0.45 14.18
N ARG A 256 8.77 -0.25 15.31
CA ARG A 256 9.98 -1.07 15.61
C ARG A 256 10.02 -2.38 14.84
N LEU A 257 8.87 -2.96 14.48
CA LEU A 257 8.83 -4.13 13.61
C LEU A 257 9.41 -3.83 12.22
N ASN A 258 8.93 -2.77 11.57
CA ASN A 258 9.44 -2.32 10.28
C ASN A 258 10.91 -1.90 10.41
N ALA A 259 11.32 -1.25 11.50
CA ALA A 259 12.73 -0.97 11.74
C ALA A 259 13.62 -2.22 11.78
N ALA A 260 13.15 -3.28 12.45
CA ALA A 260 13.87 -4.55 12.53
C ALA A 260 13.92 -5.31 11.19
N THR A 261 12.88 -5.15 10.35
CA THR A 261 12.69 -5.97 9.15
C THR A 261 12.93 -5.23 7.83
N MET A 262 13.10 -3.90 7.84
CA MET A 262 13.12 -3.04 6.65
C MET A 262 14.05 -3.57 5.55
N ASP A 263 15.27 -3.94 5.94
CA ASP A 263 16.27 -4.43 5.02
C ASP A 263 15.84 -5.71 4.29
N ARG A 264 15.16 -6.60 5.00
CA ARG A 264 14.64 -7.88 4.49
C ARG A 264 13.38 -7.66 3.66
N LEU A 265 12.49 -6.76 4.08
CA LEU A 265 11.29 -6.39 3.35
C LEU A 265 11.62 -5.76 1.99
N LEU A 266 12.57 -4.82 1.94
CA LEU A 266 13.03 -4.22 0.67
C LEU A 266 13.66 -5.25 -0.28
N ARG A 267 14.42 -6.22 0.26
CA ARG A 267 14.96 -7.34 -0.56
C ARG A 267 13.84 -8.25 -1.06
N LEU A 268 12.86 -8.56 -0.22
CA LEU A 268 11.69 -9.36 -0.59
C LEU A 268 10.92 -8.70 -1.74
N ILE A 269 10.69 -7.39 -1.68
CA ILE A 269 10.02 -6.63 -2.74
C ILE A 269 10.79 -6.73 -4.07
N ARG A 270 12.13 -6.59 -4.05
CA ARG A 270 12.95 -6.81 -5.26
C ARG A 270 12.87 -8.23 -5.81
N GLN A 271 12.78 -9.23 -4.94
CA GLN A 271 12.58 -10.64 -5.34
C GLN A 271 11.18 -10.90 -5.93
N GLN A 272 10.29 -9.92 -5.90
CA GLN A 272 9.00 -9.94 -6.59
C GLN A 272 9.07 -9.08 -7.88
N ASP A 273 10.27 -8.83 -8.39
CA ASP A 273 10.59 -8.10 -9.63
C ASP A 273 10.16 -6.63 -9.63
N TYR A 274 9.98 -6.04 -8.44
CA TYR A 274 9.69 -4.62 -8.33
C TYR A 274 10.96 -3.77 -8.34
N ARG A 275 10.91 -2.70 -9.13
CA ARG A 275 11.78 -1.53 -9.00
C ARG A 275 11.15 -0.48 -8.10
N PHE A 276 11.97 0.11 -7.24
CA PHE A 276 11.53 1.21 -6.38
C PHE A 276 11.47 2.54 -7.14
N VAL A 277 10.37 3.27 -6.96
CA VAL A 277 10.11 4.58 -7.56
C VAL A 277 9.61 5.56 -6.50
N SER A 278 9.67 6.86 -6.79
CA SER A 278 9.07 7.86 -5.91
C SER A 278 7.53 7.80 -5.95
N LEU A 279 6.85 8.30 -4.92
CA LEU A 279 5.40 8.40 -4.94
C LEU A 279 4.87 9.31 -6.08
N ASP A 280 5.65 10.33 -6.48
CA ASP A 280 5.32 11.16 -7.65
C ASP A 280 5.31 10.37 -8.95
N GLU A 281 6.36 9.57 -9.14
CA GLU A 281 6.51 8.74 -10.33
C GLU A 281 5.42 7.67 -10.36
N ALA A 282 5.11 7.03 -9.23
CA ALA A 282 4.02 6.05 -9.15
C ALA A 282 2.66 6.69 -9.49
N GLN A 283 2.31 7.81 -8.85
CA GLN A 283 1.03 8.48 -9.07
C GLN A 283 0.96 9.33 -10.36
N SER A 284 2.02 9.33 -11.17
CA SER A 284 1.97 9.89 -12.54
C SER A 284 1.24 8.97 -13.51
N ASP A 285 1.06 7.70 -13.14
CA ASP A 285 0.31 6.71 -13.93
C ASP A 285 -1.16 7.14 -14.10
N PRO A 286 -1.76 6.96 -15.29
CA PRO A 286 -3.15 7.32 -15.55
C PRO A 286 -4.18 6.76 -14.55
N ALA A 287 -3.91 5.62 -13.90
CA ALA A 287 -4.81 5.05 -12.90
C ALA A 287 -5.03 5.95 -11.68
N TYR A 288 -4.09 6.88 -11.39
CA TYR A 288 -4.15 7.77 -10.22
C TYR A 288 -4.54 9.21 -10.55
N ARG A 289 -4.79 9.55 -11.83
CA ARG A 289 -5.13 10.93 -12.23
C ARG A 289 -6.38 11.46 -11.57
N GLU A 290 -7.37 10.59 -11.39
CA GLU A 290 -8.60 10.90 -10.67
C GLU A 290 -8.64 10.09 -9.39
N ALA A 291 -9.03 10.74 -8.28
CA ALA A 291 -9.35 10.03 -7.07
C ALA A 291 -10.59 9.13 -7.31
N PRO A 292 -10.64 7.91 -6.74
CA PRO A 292 -11.73 6.99 -7.02
C PRO A 292 -13.12 7.59 -6.73
N ARG A 293 -14.04 7.44 -7.69
CA ARG A 293 -15.38 8.07 -7.63
C ARG A 293 -16.37 7.39 -6.69
N ILE A 294 -15.87 6.45 -5.88
CA ILE A 294 -16.66 5.69 -4.92
C ILE A 294 -16.43 6.22 -3.51
N ALA A 295 -17.50 6.70 -2.88
CA ALA A 295 -17.53 6.91 -1.44
C ALA A 295 -17.68 5.56 -0.70
N THR A 296 -17.03 5.44 0.44
CA THR A 296 -16.99 4.20 1.23
C THR A 296 -16.87 4.53 2.70
N LYS A 297 -17.62 3.80 3.53
CA LYS A 297 -17.54 3.88 4.99
C LYS A 297 -16.25 3.24 5.56
N TYR A 298 -15.56 2.46 4.73
CA TYR A 298 -14.30 1.81 5.03
C TYR A 298 -13.16 2.43 4.21
N GLY A 299 -11.92 2.10 4.52
CA GLY A 299 -10.73 2.55 3.80
C GLY A 299 -10.05 1.48 2.93
N PRO A 300 -10.75 0.82 1.99
CA PRO A 300 -10.13 -0.23 1.21
C PRO A 300 -9.00 0.32 0.33
N MET A 301 -8.02 -0.54 0.04
CA MET A 301 -6.96 -0.24 -0.92
C MET A 301 -7.55 0.06 -2.31
N TRP A 302 -6.80 0.80 -3.12
CA TRP A 302 -7.29 1.38 -4.40
C TRP A 302 -7.80 0.33 -5.39
N GLY A 303 -7.20 -0.87 -5.41
CA GLY A 303 -7.66 -2.00 -6.23
C GLY A 303 -9.16 -2.29 -6.10
N TYR A 304 -9.68 -2.31 -4.87
CA TYR A 304 -11.10 -2.51 -4.62
C TYR A 304 -11.97 -1.33 -5.07
N ARG A 305 -11.45 -0.11 -4.94
CA ARG A 305 -12.14 1.11 -5.38
C ARG A 305 -12.30 1.12 -6.90
N TRP A 306 -11.22 0.81 -7.62
CA TRP A 306 -11.24 0.70 -9.07
C TRP A 306 -12.14 -0.45 -9.54
N ALA A 307 -12.08 -1.62 -8.89
CA ALA A 307 -12.95 -2.74 -9.22
C ALA A 307 -14.43 -2.35 -9.11
N LYS A 308 -14.80 -1.69 -8.00
CA LYS A 308 -16.16 -1.20 -7.79
C LYS A 308 -16.58 -0.15 -8.82
N GLU A 309 -15.72 0.83 -9.13
CA GLU A 309 -15.98 1.86 -10.13
C GLU A 309 -16.18 1.29 -11.53
N ARG A 310 -15.38 0.27 -11.89
CA ARG A 310 -15.44 -0.42 -13.19
C ARG A 310 -16.42 -1.58 -13.23
N GLN A 311 -17.17 -1.81 -12.15
CA GLN A 311 -18.11 -2.93 -12.01
C GLN A 311 -17.48 -4.32 -12.23
N VAL A 312 -16.19 -4.45 -11.92
CA VAL A 312 -15.45 -5.72 -11.95
C VAL A 312 -15.69 -6.46 -10.63
N LYS A 313 -16.12 -7.72 -10.73
CA LYS A 313 -16.26 -8.59 -9.55
C LYS A 313 -14.88 -9.07 -9.10
N VAL A 314 -14.55 -8.80 -7.85
CA VAL A 314 -13.34 -9.29 -7.18
C VAL A 314 -13.75 -10.06 -5.93
N ASP A 315 -12.94 -11.07 -5.57
CA ASP A 315 -13.17 -11.92 -4.40
C ASP A 315 -12.27 -11.48 -3.26
N GLY A 316 -12.81 -10.64 -2.36
CA GLY A 316 -12.10 -10.13 -1.19
C GLY A 316 -11.75 -11.23 -0.18
N SER A 317 -12.44 -12.38 -0.19
CA SER A 317 -12.12 -13.49 0.73
C SER A 317 -10.76 -14.15 0.46
N LYS A 318 -10.14 -13.82 -0.68
CA LYS A 318 -8.79 -14.26 -1.05
C LYS A 318 -7.69 -13.36 -0.46
N GLU A 319 -8.05 -12.19 0.05
CA GLU A 319 -7.13 -11.40 0.88
C GLU A 319 -6.94 -12.15 2.19
N GLN A 320 -5.70 -12.54 2.49
CA GLN A 320 -5.42 -13.29 3.71
C GLN A 320 -5.28 -12.33 4.88
N GLU A 321 -5.98 -12.60 5.97
CA GLU A 321 -5.73 -11.94 7.26
C GLU A 321 -4.35 -12.33 7.81
N PRO A 322 -3.75 -11.53 8.71
CA PRO A 322 -2.62 -11.97 9.53
C PRO A 322 -2.90 -13.32 10.20
N PRO A 323 -1.89 -14.19 10.39
CA PRO A 323 -2.11 -15.47 11.06
C PRO A 323 -2.78 -15.30 12.42
N GLU A 324 -3.82 -16.08 12.72
CA GLU A 324 -4.64 -15.92 13.93
C GLU A 324 -3.81 -15.85 15.22
N TRP A 325 -2.72 -16.62 15.30
CA TRP A 325 -1.84 -16.62 16.47
C TRP A 325 -1.16 -15.27 16.72
N VAL A 326 -0.91 -14.47 15.68
CA VAL A 326 -0.31 -13.12 15.81
C VAL A 326 -1.30 -12.19 16.50
N ALA A 327 -2.55 -12.16 16.01
CA ALA A 327 -3.61 -11.34 16.59
C ALA A 327 -3.89 -11.76 18.04
N ARG A 328 -4.02 -13.07 18.30
CA ARG A 328 -4.22 -13.58 19.67
C ARG A 328 -3.06 -13.22 20.59
N TYR A 329 -1.81 -13.36 20.13
CA TYR A 329 -0.65 -12.98 20.93
C TYR A 329 -0.65 -11.48 21.22
N ALA A 330 -0.94 -10.62 20.23
CA ALA A 330 -1.07 -9.18 20.43
C ALA A 330 -2.07 -8.82 21.55
N GLU A 331 -3.21 -9.52 21.58
CA GLU A 331 -4.25 -9.37 22.61
C GLU A 331 -3.89 -10.03 23.97
N GLY A 332 -2.79 -10.77 24.03
CA GLY A 332 -2.36 -11.51 25.22
C GLY A 332 -3.15 -12.77 25.53
N LYS A 333 -3.74 -13.40 24.50
CA LYS A 333 -4.53 -14.64 24.54
C LYS A 333 -3.79 -15.85 23.95
#